data_AF-A0A355BIT2-F1
#
_entry.id   AF-A0A355BIT2-F1
#
_cell.length_a   1.000
_cell.length_b   1.000
_cell.length_c   1.000
_cell.angle_alpha   90.00
_cell.angle_beta   90.00
_cell.angle_gamma   90.00
#
_symmetry.space_group_name_H-M   'P 1'
#
loop_
_entity.id
_entity.type
_entity.pdbx_description
1 polymer ?
#
loop_
_entity_poly.entity_id
_entity_poly.type
_entity_poly.pdbx_seq_one_letter_code
_entity_poly.pdbx_strand_id
1 'polypeptide(L)'
;WATLLPSGNDAAYVLAAHVGRLSGGQHLTPQAAVTEFIKLMNERAEELGTHATQFMNPDGYHHAYQMATAYDLALIAQTAYEHPKLAPIFRAAEHCTQIQRAGATVGKTWHNTNLLLDETSPYYYKWADGLKTGTTPEAGHCLAATASKGNQHFLVIVLRSTEEGRYIDATSLLEYAFNGGVW
;
A
#
# COMPACT_ATOMS: atom_id res chain seq x y z
N TRP A 1 -9.36 -4.65 2.68
CA TRP A 1 -9.90 -3.44 3.32
C TRP A 1 -9.05 -3.01 4.52
N ALA A 2 -9.09 -3.70 5.66
CA ALA A 2 -8.38 -3.28 6.89
C ALA A 2 -6.85 -3.09 6.74
N THR A 3 -6.17 -3.85 5.89
CA THR A 3 -4.74 -3.62 5.61
C THR A 3 -4.51 -2.38 4.74
N LEU A 4 -5.32 -2.19 3.70
CA LEU A 4 -5.04 -1.23 2.63
C LEU A 4 -5.58 0.17 2.90
N LEU A 5 -6.76 0.31 3.52
CA LEU A 5 -7.35 1.63 3.79
C LEU A 5 -6.67 2.29 5.01
N PRO A 6 -6.82 1.75 6.23
CA PRO A 6 -6.30 2.40 7.44
C PRO A 6 -4.85 2.03 7.76
N SER A 7 -4.18 1.24 6.91
CA SER A 7 -2.83 0.72 7.19
C SER A 7 -2.74 -0.21 8.41
N GLY A 8 -3.73 -1.10 8.62
CA GLY A 8 -3.79 -1.95 9.81
C GLY A 8 -2.72 -3.03 9.83
N ASN A 9 -1.73 -2.90 10.72
CA ASN A 9 -0.64 -3.88 10.90
C ASN A 9 -1.19 -5.22 11.43
N ASP A 10 -2.15 -5.20 12.35
CA ASP A 10 -2.82 -6.40 12.85
C ASP A 10 -3.43 -7.23 11.70
N ALA A 11 -4.14 -6.56 10.78
CA ALA A 11 -4.70 -7.19 9.59
C ALA A 11 -3.60 -7.73 8.65
N ALA A 12 -2.47 -7.01 8.51
CA ALA A 12 -1.33 -7.48 7.73
C ALA A 12 -0.75 -8.80 8.29
N TYR A 13 -0.56 -8.89 9.61
CA TYR A 13 -0.07 -10.11 10.25
C TYR A 13 -1.08 -11.26 10.20
N VAL A 14 -2.38 -10.99 10.31
CA VAL A 14 -3.42 -12.02 10.14
C VAL A 14 -3.41 -12.59 8.73
N LEU A 15 -3.32 -11.74 7.70
CA LEU A 15 -3.19 -12.17 6.31
C LEU A 15 -1.89 -12.95 6.08
N ALA A 16 -0.76 -12.46 6.60
CA ALA A 16 0.53 -13.12 6.50
C ALA A 16 0.50 -14.53 7.11
N ALA A 17 0.03 -14.66 8.35
CA ALA A 17 -0.09 -15.96 9.00
C ALA A 17 -1.06 -16.91 8.28
N HIS A 18 -2.14 -16.38 7.70
CA HIS A 18 -3.08 -17.19 6.92
C HIS A 18 -2.42 -17.73 5.65
N VAL A 19 -1.83 -16.86 4.83
CA VAL A 19 -1.17 -17.24 3.57
C VAL A 19 0.04 -18.14 3.84
N GLY A 20 0.84 -17.83 4.85
CA GLY A 20 1.97 -18.68 5.26
C GLY A 20 1.56 -20.10 5.62
N ARG A 21 0.40 -20.29 6.28
CA ARG A 21 -0.15 -21.63 6.55
C ARG A 21 -0.70 -22.32 5.30
N LEU A 22 -1.18 -21.57 4.31
CA LEU A 22 -1.57 -22.15 3.03
C LEU A 22 -0.35 -22.69 2.27
N SER A 23 0.80 -22.01 2.37
CA SER A 23 2.07 -22.46 1.75
C SER A 23 2.76 -23.56 2.54
N GLY A 24 3.13 -23.30 3.80
CA GLY A 24 3.97 -24.20 4.60
C GLY A 24 3.21 -25.15 5.52
N GLY A 25 1.87 -25.06 5.56
CA GLY A 25 0.99 -26.00 6.27
C GLY A 25 0.32 -25.45 7.53
N GLN A 26 -0.82 -26.02 7.88
CA GLN A 26 -1.68 -25.56 9.00
C GLN A 26 -1.07 -25.76 10.38
N HIS A 27 -0.07 -26.64 10.50
CA HIS A 27 0.63 -26.93 11.76
C HIS A 27 1.61 -25.81 12.17
N LEU A 28 1.92 -24.87 11.27
CA LEU A 28 2.83 -23.77 11.57
C LEU A 28 2.27 -22.90 12.70
N THR A 29 3.16 -22.57 13.65
CA THR A 29 2.90 -21.51 14.63
C THR A 29 2.66 -20.19 13.91
N PRO A 30 1.95 -19.21 14.52
CA PRO A 30 1.76 -17.91 13.90
C PRO A 30 3.07 -17.26 13.43
N GLN A 31 4.13 -17.35 14.24
CA GLN A 31 5.44 -16.80 13.89
C GLN A 31 6.05 -17.49 12.66
N ALA A 32 6.06 -18.83 12.63
CA ALA A 32 6.60 -19.59 11.51
C ALA A 32 5.81 -19.35 10.21
N ALA A 33 4.49 -19.19 10.31
CA ALA A 33 3.66 -18.84 9.18
C ALA A 33 3.97 -17.42 8.64
N VAL A 34 4.19 -16.44 9.53
CA VAL A 34 4.60 -15.09 9.10
C VAL A 34 5.98 -15.13 8.44
N THR A 35 6.93 -15.91 8.96
CA THR A 35 8.25 -16.11 8.32
C THR A 35 8.12 -16.73 6.92
N GLU A 36 7.26 -17.74 6.76
CA GLU A 36 6.97 -18.32 5.44
C GLU A 36 6.34 -17.28 4.50
N PHE A 37 5.43 -16.44 5.00
CA PHE A 37 4.88 -15.36 4.19
C PHE A 37 5.94 -14.33 3.76
N ILE A 38 6.87 -13.94 4.64
CA ILE A 38 7.97 -13.02 4.29
C ILE A 38 8.86 -13.63 3.20
N LYS A 39 9.09 -14.95 3.24
CA LYS A 39 9.78 -15.65 2.15
C LYS A 39 9.02 -15.50 0.83
N LEU A 40 7.71 -15.79 0.82
CA LEU A 40 6.85 -15.62 -0.37
C LEU A 40 6.81 -14.16 -0.86
N MET A 41 6.85 -13.17 0.05
CA MET A 41 6.92 -11.76 -0.33
C MET A 41 8.18 -11.44 -1.13
N ASN A 42 9.33 -11.96 -0.70
CA ASN A 42 10.60 -11.74 -1.40
C ASN A 42 10.67 -12.52 -2.71
N GLU A 43 10.21 -13.78 -2.74
CA GLU A 43 10.10 -14.56 -3.99
C GLU A 43 9.22 -13.83 -5.02
N ARG A 44 8.07 -13.32 -4.57
CA ARG A 44 7.19 -12.54 -5.45
C ARG A 44 7.83 -11.22 -5.90
N ALA A 45 8.65 -10.58 -5.07
CA ALA A 45 9.36 -9.37 -5.45
C ALA A 45 10.39 -9.66 -6.55
N GLU A 46 11.16 -10.73 -6.40
CA GLU A 46 12.13 -11.20 -7.42
C GLU A 46 11.44 -11.53 -8.76
N GLU A 47 10.29 -12.21 -8.72
CA GLU A 47 9.48 -12.49 -9.92
C GLU A 47 9.03 -11.23 -10.67
N LEU A 48 8.89 -10.10 -9.96
CA LEU A 48 8.52 -8.80 -10.53
C LEU A 48 9.73 -8.01 -11.05
N GLY A 49 10.95 -8.56 -10.92
CA GLY A 49 12.17 -7.91 -11.37
C GLY A 49 12.69 -6.83 -10.42
N THR A 50 12.30 -6.86 -9.14
CA THR A 50 12.94 -6.00 -8.14
C THR A 50 14.34 -6.51 -7.84
N HIS A 51 15.31 -5.60 -7.70
CA HIS A 51 16.73 -5.97 -7.53
C HIS A 51 17.37 -5.36 -6.29
N ALA A 52 16.70 -4.40 -5.65
CA ALA A 52 17.19 -3.68 -4.48
C ALA A 52 16.13 -3.59 -3.38
N THR A 53 15.28 -4.62 -3.30
CA THR A 53 14.18 -4.73 -2.32
C THR A 53 14.31 -6.00 -1.49
N GLN A 54 14.16 -5.85 -0.18
CA GLN A 54 14.13 -6.94 0.78
C GLN A 54 13.08 -6.63 1.84
N PHE A 55 12.08 -7.50 1.95
CA PHE A 55 11.03 -7.42 2.96
C PHE A 55 11.40 -8.25 4.18
N MET A 56 11.21 -7.68 5.37
CA MET A 56 11.48 -8.33 6.65
C MET A 56 10.23 -8.47 7.52
N ASN A 57 9.14 -7.81 7.13
CA ASN A 57 7.84 -7.89 7.78
C ASN A 57 6.72 -7.61 6.78
N PRO A 58 5.47 -7.99 7.10
CA PRO A 58 4.33 -7.79 6.21
C PRO A 58 3.70 -6.39 6.29
N ASP A 59 4.15 -5.54 7.22
CA ASP A 59 3.46 -4.29 7.57
C ASP A 59 4.26 -3.02 7.27
N GLY A 60 5.53 -3.14 6.89
CA GLY A 60 6.40 -2.00 6.60
C GLY A 60 7.03 -1.36 7.83
N TYR A 61 6.86 -1.93 9.04
CA TYR A 61 7.47 -1.38 10.25
C TYR A 61 9.00 -1.43 10.16
N HIS A 62 9.68 -0.57 10.93
CA HIS A 62 11.13 -0.46 10.80
C HIS A 62 11.84 -1.78 11.13
N HIS A 63 12.78 -2.15 10.27
CA HIS A 63 13.70 -3.26 10.47
C HIS A 63 15.02 -2.94 9.76
N ALA A 64 16.16 -3.22 10.40
CA ALA A 64 17.48 -2.80 9.91
C ALA A 64 17.83 -3.34 8.51
N TYR A 65 17.27 -4.49 8.14
CA TYR A 65 17.47 -5.14 6.84
C TYR A 65 16.30 -4.97 5.86
N GLN A 66 15.27 -4.19 6.22
CA GLN A 66 14.17 -3.91 5.31
C GLN A 66 14.55 -2.76 4.38
N MET A 67 14.51 -3.01 3.07
CA MET A 67 14.87 -2.02 2.06
C MET A 67 13.95 -2.11 0.86
N ALA A 68 13.75 -0.98 0.19
CA ALA A 68 13.13 -0.90 -1.13
C ALA A 68 13.59 0.39 -1.82
N THR A 69 13.53 0.41 -3.15
CA THR A 69 13.78 1.62 -3.95
C THR A 69 12.48 2.17 -4.52
N ALA A 70 12.47 3.44 -4.91
CA ALA A 70 11.30 4.03 -5.56
C ALA A 70 10.92 3.29 -6.85
N TYR A 71 11.93 2.83 -7.62
CA TYR A 71 11.72 2.07 -8.85
C TYR A 71 11.10 0.69 -8.57
N ASP A 72 11.67 -0.08 -7.64
CA ASP A 72 11.14 -1.41 -7.29
C ASP A 72 9.71 -1.32 -6.73
N LEU A 73 9.44 -0.32 -5.89
CA LEU A 73 8.10 -0.07 -5.39
C LEU A 73 7.12 0.32 -6.50
N ALA A 74 7.58 0.99 -7.56
CA ALA A 74 6.74 1.29 -8.71
C ALA A 74 6.33 0.00 -9.47
N LEU A 75 7.24 -0.96 -9.64
CA LEU A 75 6.93 -2.27 -10.24
C LEU A 75 5.89 -3.05 -9.43
N ILE A 76 6.08 -3.09 -8.10
CA ILE A 76 5.14 -3.74 -7.18
C ILE A 76 3.77 -3.04 -7.21
N ALA A 77 3.77 -1.71 -7.13
CA ALA A 77 2.55 -0.92 -7.11
C ALA A 77 1.76 -1.04 -8.41
N GLN A 78 2.43 -1.01 -9.58
CA GLN A 78 1.80 -1.24 -10.87
C GLN A 78 1.10 -2.61 -10.91
N THR A 79 1.82 -3.66 -10.55
CA THR A 79 1.28 -5.03 -10.51
C THR A 79 0.07 -5.14 -9.58
N ALA A 80 0.17 -4.56 -8.39
CA ALA A 80 -0.92 -4.60 -7.41
C ALA A 80 -2.15 -3.80 -7.89
N TYR A 81 -1.92 -2.66 -8.53
CA TYR A 81 -2.98 -1.79 -9.03
C TYR A 81 -3.75 -2.40 -10.21
N GLU A 82 -3.07 -3.17 -11.06
CA GLU A 82 -3.70 -3.89 -12.18
C GLU A 82 -4.50 -5.12 -11.72
N HIS A 83 -4.32 -5.59 -10.49
CA HIS A 83 -5.03 -6.76 -9.99
C HIS A 83 -6.52 -6.44 -9.74
N PRO A 84 -7.46 -7.17 -10.39
CA PRO A 84 -8.88 -6.79 -10.43
C PRO A 84 -9.57 -6.81 -9.06
N LYS A 85 -9.05 -7.58 -8.09
CA LYS A 85 -9.59 -7.59 -6.71
C LYS A 85 -9.00 -6.51 -5.81
N LEU A 86 -7.84 -5.93 -6.17
CA LEU A 86 -7.16 -4.93 -5.34
C LEU A 86 -7.44 -3.52 -5.82
N ALA A 87 -7.51 -3.30 -7.14
CA ALA A 87 -7.78 -1.98 -7.74
C ALA A 87 -9.00 -1.27 -7.10
N PRO A 88 -10.15 -1.94 -6.89
CA PRO A 88 -11.30 -1.28 -6.26
C PRO A 88 -11.06 -0.91 -4.78
N ILE A 89 -10.19 -1.64 -4.08
CA ILE A 89 -9.85 -1.35 -2.69
C ILE A 89 -8.94 -0.12 -2.61
N PHE A 90 -7.96 -0.02 -3.49
CA PHE A 90 -7.06 1.15 -3.55
C PHE A 90 -7.81 2.44 -3.88
N ARG A 91 -8.82 2.37 -4.77
CA ARG A 91 -9.63 3.51 -5.22
C ARG A 91 -10.63 4.03 -4.19
N ALA A 92 -10.95 3.22 -3.18
CA ALA A 92 -11.99 3.58 -2.22
C ALA A 92 -11.47 4.58 -1.19
N ALA A 93 -12.15 5.73 -1.06
CA ALA A 93 -11.92 6.69 0.03
C ALA A 93 -12.33 6.10 1.39
N GLU A 94 -13.36 5.25 1.41
CA GLU A 94 -13.80 4.52 2.60
C GLU A 94 -14.48 3.20 2.26
N HIS A 95 -14.66 2.35 3.27
CA HIS A 95 -15.45 1.13 3.18
C HIS A 95 -16.27 0.93 4.46
N CYS A 96 -17.59 0.94 4.31
CA CYS A 96 -18.54 0.61 5.35
C CYS A 96 -19.01 -0.84 5.22
N THR A 97 -18.99 -1.58 6.32
CA THR A 97 -19.50 -2.96 6.40
C THR A 97 -20.01 -3.30 7.80
N GLN A 98 -20.55 -4.51 7.97
CA GLN A 98 -20.93 -5.07 9.27
C GLN A 98 -19.98 -6.21 9.63
N ILE A 99 -19.54 -6.25 10.90
CA ILE A 99 -18.66 -7.30 11.43
C ILE A 99 -19.25 -7.93 12.68
N GLN A 100 -18.85 -9.16 12.97
CA GLN A 100 -19.13 -9.79 14.26
C GLN A 100 -18.05 -9.39 15.28
N ARG A 101 -18.47 -8.81 16.41
CA ARG A 101 -17.57 -8.45 17.52
C ARG A 101 -18.25 -8.79 18.84
N ALA A 102 -17.61 -9.64 19.64
CA ALA A 102 -18.12 -10.07 20.96
C ALA A 102 -19.56 -10.59 20.92
N GLY A 103 -19.92 -11.35 19.87
CA GLY A 103 -21.27 -11.93 19.71
C GLY A 103 -22.34 -10.97 19.18
N ALA A 104 -21.97 -9.75 18.78
CA ALA A 104 -22.89 -8.78 18.20
C ALA A 104 -22.44 -8.35 16.78
N THR A 105 -23.42 -8.08 15.92
CA THR A 105 -23.21 -7.41 14.63
C THR A 105 -23.02 -5.91 14.89
N VAL A 106 -21.86 -5.37 14.52
CA VAL A 106 -21.55 -3.94 14.64
C VAL A 106 -21.15 -3.35 13.30
N GLY A 107 -21.52 -2.09 13.06
CA GLY A 107 -21.05 -1.32 11.91
C GLY A 107 -19.55 -1.04 12.03
N LYS A 108 -18.82 -1.17 10.92
CA LYS A 108 -17.41 -0.84 10.83
C LYS A 108 -17.14 -0.05 9.56
N THR A 109 -16.54 1.11 9.75
CA THR A 109 -16.01 1.93 8.66
C THR A 109 -14.49 1.93 8.73
N TRP A 110 -13.86 1.75 7.57
CA TRP A 110 -12.45 2.03 7.37
C TRP A 110 -12.31 3.21 6.42
N HIS A 111 -11.49 4.18 6.78
CA HIS A 111 -11.15 5.31 5.92
C HIS A 111 -9.77 5.09 5.32
N ASN A 112 -9.60 5.52 4.08
CA ASN A 112 -8.33 5.48 3.41
C ASN A 112 -7.38 6.51 4.02
N THR A 113 -6.14 6.12 4.22
CA THR A 113 -5.08 7.00 4.74
C THR A 113 -4.47 7.87 3.63
N ASN A 114 -4.74 7.58 2.36
CA ASN A 114 -4.36 8.45 1.25
C ASN A 114 -5.31 9.64 1.13
N LEU A 115 -4.86 10.78 1.65
CA LEU A 115 -5.63 12.03 1.65
C LEU A 115 -5.91 12.61 0.26
N LEU A 116 -5.24 12.14 -0.80
CA LEU A 116 -5.56 12.54 -2.17
C LEU A 116 -6.98 12.10 -2.59
N LEU A 117 -7.53 11.06 -1.95
CA LEU A 117 -8.86 10.52 -2.22
C LEU A 117 -9.99 11.14 -1.37
N ASP A 118 -9.64 11.90 -0.34
CA ASP A 118 -10.62 12.48 0.58
C ASP A 118 -11.02 13.88 0.10
N GLU A 119 -12.25 14.03 -0.41
CA GLU A 119 -12.79 15.29 -0.95
C GLU A 119 -12.82 16.44 0.08
N THR A 120 -12.75 16.11 1.37
CA THR A 120 -12.71 17.11 2.45
C THR A 120 -11.30 17.54 2.83
N SER A 121 -10.28 16.82 2.34
CA SER A 121 -8.88 17.10 2.62
C SER A 121 -8.38 18.30 1.82
N PRO A 122 -7.51 19.17 2.40
CA PRO A 122 -6.81 20.19 1.62
C PRO A 122 -5.86 19.60 0.55
N TYR A 123 -5.56 18.29 0.63
CA TYR A 123 -4.73 17.57 -0.34
C TYR A 123 -5.55 16.82 -1.40
N TYR A 124 -6.88 16.95 -1.37
CA TYR A 124 -7.73 16.27 -2.35
C TYR A 124 -7.26 16.52 -3.77
N TYR A 125 -7.15 15.44 -4.54
CA TYR A 125 -6.77 15.52 -5.94
C TYR A 125 -7.76 14.74 -6.78
N LYS A 126 -8.63 15.45 -7.51
CA LYS A 126 -9.75 14.86 -8.28
C LYS A 126 -9.35 13.80 -9.32
N TRP A 127 -8.08 13.74 -9.70
CA TRP A 127 -7.58 12.74 -10.64
C TRP A 127 -6.99 11.51 -9.93
N ALA A 128 -6.71 11.60 -8.62
CA ALA A 128 -6.15 10.51 -7.84
C ALA A 128 -7.13 9.33 -7.80
N ASP A 129 -6.58 8.13 -7.95
CA ASP A 129 -7.35 6.89 -7.94
C ASP A 129 -6.64 5.78 -7.13
N GLY A 130 -5.73 6.15 -6.23
CA GLY A 130 -5.48 5.36 -5.03
C GLY A 130 -4.02 5.08 -4.69
N LEU A 131 -3.76 3.81 -4.41
CA LEU A 131 -2.60 3.24 -3.74
C LEU A 131 -2.51 3.54 -2.23
N LYS A 132 -1.38 4.02 -1.72
CA LYS A 132 -1.06 3.79 -0.30
C LYS A 132 -0.01 4.73 0.29
N THR A 133 -0.27 5.19 1.50
CA THR A 133 0.67 5.91 2.37
C THR A 133 1.52 4.98 3.23
N GLY A 134 2.69 5.44 3.68
CA GLY A 134 3.50 4.77 4.71
C GLY A 134 4.21 5.80 5.57
N THR A 135 4.37 5.51 6.87
CA THR A 135 5.12 6.40 7.78
C THR A 135 5.80 5.59 8.88
N THR A 136 7.10 5.80 9.05
CA THR A 136 7.87 5.42 10.25
C THR A 136 8.86 6.54 10.56
N PRO A 137 9.41 6.63 11.78
CA PRO A 137 10.45 7.61 12.09
C PRO A 137 11.66 7.53 11.14
N GLU A 138 12.05 6.32 10.72
CA GLU A 138 13.22 6.07 9.88
C GLU A 138 12.94 6.25 8.39
N ALA A 139 11.74 5.87 7.91
CA ALA A 139 11.38 6.02 6.50
C ALA A 139 10.87 7.42 6.16
N GLY A 140 10.50 8.22 7.16
CA GLY A 140 9.77 9.46 6.97
C GLY A 140 8.38 9.20 6.38
N HIS A 141 7.82 10.20 5.70
CA HIS A 141 6.50 10.11 5.10
C HIS A 141 6.60 9.69 3.64
N CYS A 142 6.06 8.52 3.33
CA CYS A 142 6.05 7.92 2.00
C CYS A 142 4.63 7.90 1.42
N LEU A 143 4.54 7.92 0.09
CA LEU A 143 3.30 7.79 -0.68
C LEU A 143 3.57 7.11 -2.02
N ALA A 144 2.84 6.05 -2.30
CA ALA A 144 2.57 5.60 -3.67
C ALA A 144 1.19 6.13 -4.06
N ALA A 145 1.09 6.80 -5.20
CA ALA A 145 -0.16 7.37 -5.69
C ALA A 145 -0.33 7.13 -7.19
N THR A 146 -1.56 6.85 -7.60
CA THR A 146 -1.97 6.79 -9.01
C THR A 146 -2.98 7.87 -9.31
N ALA A 147 -3.00 8.34 -10.56
CA ALA A 147 -4.03 9.24 -11.07
C ALA A 147 -4.34 8.99 -12.54
N SER A 148 -5.60 9.22 -12.91
CA SER A 148 -6.12 9.10 -14.27
C SER A 148 -6.74 10.43 -14.73
N LYS A 149 -6.29 10.94 -15.88
CA LYS A 149 -6.81 12.17 -16.51
C LYS A 149 -6.94 11.95 -18.02
N GLY A 150 -8.18 11.88 -18.50
CA GLY A 150 -8.45 11.49 -19.89
C GLY A 150 -7.98 10.06 -20.18
N ASN A 151 -7.14 9.89 -21.20
CA ASN A 151 -6.56 8.59 -21.57
C ASN A 151 -5.17 8.34 -20.96
N GLN A 152 -4.69 9.23 -20.07
CA GLN A 152 -3.42 9.09 -19.40
C GLN A 152 -3.61 8.53 -17.99
N HIS A 153 -2.71 7.64 -17.59
CA HIS A 153 -2.65 7.06 -16.25
C HIS A 153 -1.20 7.04 -15.79
N PHE A 154 -0.94 7.59 -14.60
CA PHE A 154 0.40 7.70 -14.04
C PHE A 154 0.46 7.18 -12.61
N LEU A 155 1.64 6.67 -12.26
CA LEU A 155 2.04 6.20 -10.94
C LEU A 155 3.22 7.05 -10.46
N VAL A 156 3.18 7.53 -9.22
CA VAL A 156 4.28 8.23 -8.57
C VAL A 156 4.62 7.57 -7.24
N ILE A 157 5.92 7.50 -6.95
CA ILE A 157 6.46 7.02 -5.68
C ILE A 157 7.24 8.16 -5.02
N VAL A 158 6.81 8.57 -3.84
CA VAL A 158 7.49 9.56 -2.99
C VAL A 158 7.99 8.85 -1.74
N LEU A 159 9.28 8.95 -1.46
CA LEU A 159 9.92 8.36 -0.29
C LEU A 159 10.56 9.45 0.58
N ARG A 160 10.52 9.28 1.90
CA ARG A 160 11.21 10.14 2.88
C ARG A 160 10.90 11.64 2.72
N SER A 161 9.63 11.99 2.50
CA SER A 161 9.16 13.38 2.53
C SER A 161 8.68 13.77 3.94
N THR A 162 8.17 14.99 4.07
CA THR A 162 7.39 15.45 5.23
C THR A 162 5.94 14.99 5.13
N GLU A 163 5.17 15.16 6.21
CA GLU A 163 3.77 14.72 6.26
C GLU A 163 2.94 15.33 5.14
N GLU A 164 3.04 16.65 4.96
CA GLU A 164 2.37 17.40 3.89
C GLU A 164 3.10 17.24 2.55
N GLY A 165 4.44 17.23 2.60
CA GLY A 165 5.31 17.18 1.43
C GLY A 165 5.00 16.00 0.52
N ARG A 166 4.70 14.82 1.08
CA ARG A 166 4.38 13.63 0.27
C ARG A 166 3.23 13.85 -0.71
N TYR A 167 2.23 14.66 -0.33
CA TYR A 167 1.07 14.94 -1.16
C TYR A 167 1.34 16.05 -2.17
N ILE A 168 2.07 17.08 -1.75
CA ILE A 168 2.48 18.20 -2.62
C ILE A 168 3.42 17.69 -3.72
N ASP A 169 4.41 16.88 -3.35
CA ASP A 169 5.38 16.30 -4.28
C ASP A 169 4.64 15.37 -5.27
N ALA A 170 3.80 14.46 -4.76
CA ALA A 170 3.07 13.52 -5.61
C ALA A 170 2.17 14.23 -6.62
N THR A 171 1.38 15.21 -6.20
CA THR A 171 0.48 15.96 -7.09
C THR A 171 1.26 16.82 -8.09
N SER A 172 2.39 17.41 -7.68
CA SER A 172 3.27 18.16 -8.58
C SER A 172 3.87 17.27 -9.67
N LEU A 173 4.32 16.06 -9.32
CA LEU A 173 4.86 15.09 -10.27
C LEU A 173 3.78 14.57 -11.24
N LEU A 174 2.58 14.31 -10.74
CA LEU A 174 1.44 13.89 -11.56
C LEU A 174 1.05 14.98 -12.56
N GLU A 175 0.93 16.24 -12.12
CA GLU A 175 0.64 17.36 -13.03
C GLU A 175 1.76 17.59 -14.04
N TYR A 176 3.03 17.45 -13.65
CA TYR A 176 4.15 17.50 -14.60
C TYR A 176 4.02 16.44 -15.70
N ALA A 177 3.70 15.19 -15.33
CA ALA A 177 3.50 14.09 -16.27
C ALA A 177 2.28 14.33 -17.20
N PHE A 178 1.14 14.77 -16.66
CA PHE A 178 -0.05 15.08 -17.46
C PHE A 178 0.15 16.23 -18.46
N ASN A 179 1.05 17.18 -18.14
CA ASN A 179 1.36 18.31 -19.01
C ASN A 179 2.45 17.99 -20.06
N GLY A 180 2.80 16.71 -20.26
CA GLY A 180 3.76 16.28 -21.26
C GLY A 180 5.22 16.44 -20.84
N GLY A 181 5.49 16.43 -19.53
CA GLY A 181 6.84 16.42 -18.99
C GLY A 181 7.68 15.27 -19.55
N VAL A 182 8.98 15.53 -19.73
CA VAL A 182 9.96 14.56 -20.24
C VAL A 182 10.98 14.30 -19.13
N TRP A 183 11.23 13.03 -18.83
CA TRP A 183 12.15 12.56 -17.79
C TRP A 183 13.54 12.28 -18.36
#